data_AF-A0A956EDE6-F1
#
_entry.id   AF-A0A956EDE6-F1
#
_cell.length_a   1.000
_cell.length_b   1.000
_cell.length_c   1.000
_cell.angle_alpha   90.00
_cell.angle_beta   90.00
_cell.angle_gamma   90.00
#
_symmetry.space_group_name_H-M   'P 1'
#
loop_
_entity.id
_entity.type
_entity.pdbx_description
1 polymer ?
#
loop_
_entity_poly.entity_id
_entity_poly.type
_entity_poly.pdbx_seq_one_letter_code
_entity_poly.pdbx_strand_id
1 'polypeptide(L)'
;MTLPTASSVLAVLSAHPSRETWASAVRESALDAYARRERSVRIADPTRIEGDSLTPYGDLKELLAREPQNDTERWTLGALCALALVGDERRADTADALVWLAANTPVDALSMLEEALGEDAEALWPRLGHIARSPQEFGLGRGEALTAAAALMTTKSAAAAREVRELASRTHDPLLAAVLTPSSDTGEHGSSLGGELTAAPRHAVWTAILGLTGILAVVWLVKLLGRYALAFKRPAAVRLTSRGLELDHRTEMLGRVLRDRETLVPIDNLAKVTREVRYARVGLYAGLFALAIGLYAGISLFVDGVRVPGSSPSLLGMAFALVIVGLGVDFGLSSLSDSARGKCRLVVEPRKGKRLCVATLDPATADAMLQRLAEQTKL
;
A
#
# COMPACT_ATOMS: atom_id res chain seq x y z
N MET A 1 15.11 8.54 -7.96
CA MET A 1 14.08 9.42 -8.58
C MET A 1 12.78 9.13 -7.87
N THR A 2 12.18 10.12 -7.23
CA THR A 2 10.83 10.00 -6.67
C THR A 2 9.84 9.87 -7.81
N LEU A 3 8.92 8.90 -7.72
CA LEU A 3 7.82 8.81 -8.69
C LEU A 3 7.00 10.09 -8.60
N PRO A 4 6.56 10.65 -9.74
CA PRO A 4 5.70 11.83 -9.72
C PRO A 4 4.40 11.53 -8.98
N THR A 5 3.80 12.55 -8.38
CA THR A 5 2.46 12.53 -7.80
C THR A 5 1.52 13.37 -8.65
N ALA A 6 0.21 13.13 -8.56
CA ALA A 6 -0.83 13.94 -9.20
C ALA A 6 -0.63 15.45 -8.97
N SER A 7 -0.45 15.86 -7.72
CA SER A 7 -0.17 17.26 -7.33
C SER A 7 1.12 17.81 -7.96
N SER A 8 2.19 17.01 -8.02
CA SER A 8 3.44 17.46 -8.67
C SER A 8 3.27 17.69 -10.17
N VAL A 9 2.47 16.86 -10.84
CA VAL A 9 2.17 16.98 -12.27
C VAL A 9 1.34 18.23 -12.53
N LEU A 10 0.31 18.45 -11.72
CA LEU A 10 -0.54 19.64 -11.81
C LEU A 10 0.29 20.93 -11.59
N ALA A 11 1.14 20.98 -10.57
CA ALA A 11 1.98 22.14 -10.30
C ALA A 11 2.89 22.51 -11.48
N VAL A 12 3.47 21.52 -12.16
CA VAL A 12 4.30 21.73 -13.36
C VAL A 12 3.47 22.26 -14.52
N LEU A 13 2.29 21.70 -14.77
CA LEU A 13 1.41 22.13 -15.86
C LEU A 13 0.79 23.52 -15.62
N SER A 14 0.46 23.85 -14.37
CA SER A 14 -0.02 25.18 -13.98
C SER A 14 1.00 26.29 -14.24
N ALA A 15 2.30 25.96 -14.23
CA ALA A 15 3.40 26.86 -14.53
C ALA A 15 3.84 26.84 -16.00
N HIS A 16 3.21 26.01 -16.84
CA HIS A 16 3.60 25.84 -18.24
C HIS A 16 3.29 27.12 -19.06
N PRO A 17 4.22 27.63 -19.90
CA PRO A 17 4.03 28.88 -20.64
C PRO A 17 2.79 28.87 -21.55
N SER A 18 2.50 27.73 -22.18
CA SER A 18 1.34 27.54 -23.06
C SER A 18 0.12 26.91 -22.36
N ARG A 19 0.02 27.00 -21.02
CA ARG A 19 -1.04 26.31 -20.25
C ARG A 19 -2.45 26.62 -20.77
N GLU A 20 -2.74 27.89 -21.09
CA GLU A 20 -4.09 28.33 -21.49
C GLU A 20 -4.46 27.75 -22.85
N THR A 21 -3.50 27.70 -23.77
CA THR A 21 -3.68 27.11 -25.11
C THR A 21 -3.97 25.62 -25.01
N TRP A 22 -3.22 24.88 -24.18
CA TRP A 22 -3.46 23.45 -23.95
C TRP A 22 -4.77 23.20 -23.22
N ALA A 23 -5.07 23.95 -22.16
CA ALA A 23 -6.29 23.85 -21.39
C ALA A 23 -7.53 24.10 -22.26
N SER A 24 -7.49 25.13 -23.12
CA SER A 24 -8.57 25.44 -24.07
C SER A 24 -8.76 24.32 -25.11
N ALA A 25 -7.67 23.79 -25.68
CA ALA A 25 -7.75 22.70 -26.65
C ALA A 25 -8.30 21.40 -26.04
N VAL A 26 -7.88 21.07 -24.81
CA VAL A 26 -8.40 19.92 -24.06
C VAL A 26 -9.87 20.13 -23.68
N ARG A 27 -10.28 21.36 -23.34
CA ARG A 27 -11.70 21.69 -23.09
C ARG A 27 -12.57 21.37 -24.30
N GLU A 28 -12.21 21.90 -25.47
CA GLU A 28 -12.98 21.69 -26.70
C GLU A 28 -13.05 20.20 -27.05
N SER A 29 -11.94 19.48 -26.90
CA SER A 29 -11.91 18.03 -27.13
C SER A 29 -12.75 17.24 -26.11
N ALA A 30 -12.75 17.65 -24.84
CA ALA A 30 -13.56 17.03 -23.81
C ALA A 30 -15.07 17.24 -24.08
N LEU A 31 -15.47 18.46 -24.46
CA LEU A 31 -16.85 18.79 -24.83
C LEU A 31 -17.29 18.03 -26.09
N ASP A 32 -16.42 17.92 -27.09
CA ASP A 32 -16.67 17.18 -28.34
C ASP A 32 -16.78 15.66 -28.09
N ALA A 33 -15.86 15.09 -27.31
CA ALA A 33 -15.93 13.69 -26.90
C ALA A 33 -17.20 13.39 -26.09
N TYR A 34 -17.59 14.31 -25.21
CA TYR A 34 -18.84 14.24 -24.46
C TYR A 34 -20.08 14.28 -25.39
N ALA A 35 -20.11 15.21 -26.34
CA ALA A 35 -21.20 15.34 -27.31
C ALA A 35 -21.34 14.09 -28.20
N ARG A 36 -20.22 13.48 -28.63
CA ARG A 36 -20.20 12.26 -29.45
C ARG A 36 -20.29 10.96 -28.64
N ARG A 37 -20.17 11.03 -27.31
CA ARG A 37 -20.07 9.87 -26.40
C ARG A 37 -18.90 8.93 -26.76
N GLU A 38 -17.77 9.50 -27.17
CA GLU A 38 -16.56 8.78 -27.54
C GLU A 38 -15.67 8.52 -26.32
N ARG A 39 -15.34 7.25 -26.05
CA ARG A 39 -14.57 6.83 -24.86
C ARG A 39 -13.07 7.17 -24.92
N SER A 40 -12.73 8.26 -25.59
CA SER A 40 -11.36 8.72 -25.75
C SER A 40 -11.30 10.24 -25.80
N VAL A 41 -10.48 10.84 -24.93
CA VAL A 41 -10.10 12.25 -25.02
C VAL A 41 -8.99 12.35 -26.06
N ARG A 42 -9.34 12.12 -27.33
CA ARG A 42 -8.40 12.30 -28.44
C ARG A 42 -8.69 13.66 -29.05
N ILE A 43 -7.67 14.50 -29.12
CA ILE A 43 -7.76 15.71 -29.94
C ILE A 43 -7.64 15.25 -31.39
N ALA A 44 -8.63 15.60 -32.22
CA ALA A 44 -8.67 15.16 -33.61
C ALA A 44 -7.44 15.62 -34.42
N ASP A 45 -6.85 16.77 -34.06
CA ASP A 45 -5.61 17.28 -34.66
C ASP A 45 -4.77 18.10 -33.63
N PRO A 46 -3.93 17.44 -32.82
CA PRO A 46 -3.09 18.13 -31.83
C PRO A 46 -1.99 18.97 -32.47
N THR A 47 -1.75 18.85 -33.78
CA THR A 47 -0.75 19.64 -34.50
C THR A 47 -1.17 21.09 -34.70
N ARG A 48 -2.48 21.38 -34.64
CA ARG A 48 -3.05 22.74 -34.72
C ARG A 48 -2.88 23.56 -33.44
N ILE A 49 -2.44 22.93 -32.35
CA ILE A 49 -2.21 23.61 -31.09
C ILE A 49 -0.84 24.30 -31.16
N GLU A 50 -0.87 25.63 -31.18
CA GLU A 50 0.32 26.47 -31.12
C GLU A 50 0.86 26.51 -29.68
N GLY A 51 2.17 26.44 -29.53
CA GLY A 51 2.83 26.48 -28.22
C GLY A 51 3.82 25.35 -28.01
N ASP A 52 4.63 25.48 -26.96
CA ASP A 52 5.53 24.43 -26.52
C ASP A 52 4.70 23.24 -26.01
N SER A 53 5.05 22.04 -26.45
CA SER A 53 4.36 20.80 -26.04
C SER A 53 5.19 19.95 -25.11
N LEU A 54 6.46 20.30 -24.87
CA LEU A 54 7.38 19.49 -24.08
C LEU A 54 7.20 19.76 -22.59
N THR A 55 6.94 18.68 -21.85
CA THR A 55 6.95 18.69 -20.38
C THR A 55 7.99 17.68 -19.86
N PRO A 56 8.39 17.76 -18.58
CA PRO A 56 9.18 16.71 -17.94
C PRO A 56 8.52 15.32 -17.98
N TYR A 57 7.21 15.25 -18.28
CA TYR A 57 6.42 14.03 -18.33
C TYR A 57 6.13 13.53 -19.76
N GLY A 58 6.69 14.19 -20.78
CA GLY A 58 6.53 13.83 -22.19
C GLY A 58 5.97 14.96 -23.04
N ASP A 59 5.79 14.68 -24.34
CA ASP A 59 5.18 15.59 -25.32
C ASP A 59 3.65 15.54 -25.22
N LEU A 60 3.02 16.67 -24.93
CA LEU A 60 1.57 16.81 -24.82
C LEU A 60 0.86 16.50 -26.14
N LYS A 61 1.48 16.76 -27.30
CA LYS A 61 0.90 16.43 -28.62
C LYS A 61 0.78 14.93 -28.80
N GLU A 62 1.84 14.21 -28.46
CA GLU A 62 1.86 12.75 -28.53
C GLU A 62 0.84 12.17 -27.55
N LEU A 63 0.81 12.69 -26.32
CA LEU A 63 -0.10 12.23 -25.27
C LEU A 63 -1.57 12.39 -25.65
N LEU A 64 -1.95 13.50 -26.29
CA LEU A 64 -3.33 13.77 -26.74
C LEU A 64 -3.72 13.01 -28.03
N ALA A 65 -2.74 12.49 -28.76
CA ALA A 65 -2.98 11.69 -29.97
C ALA A 65 -3.25 10.20 -29.67
N ARG A 66 -2.94 9.72 -28.45
CA ARG A 66 -3.05 8.31 -28.06
C ARG A 66 -3.69 8.12 -26.69
N GLU A 67 -3.96 6.87 -26.33
CA GLU A 67 -4.42 6.54 -24.99
C GLU A 67 -3.26 6.51 -23.97
N PRO A 68 -3.49 6.98 -22.73
CA PRO A 68 -2.46 7.01 -21.70
C PRO A 68 -2.05 5.59 -21.28
N GLN A 69 -0.75 5.31 -21.29
CA GLN A 69 -0.17 3.98 -21.05
C GLN A 69 0.26 3.78 -19.59
N ASN A 70 0.49 4.86 -18.84
CA ASN A 70 0.98 4.82 -17.47
C ASN A 70 0.26 5.85 -16.57
N ASP A 71 0.48 5.76 -15.25
CA ASP A 71 -0.16 6.64 -14.28
C ASP A 71 0.22 8.11 -14.46
N THR A 72 1.46 8.39 -14.83
CA THR A 72 1.93 9.76 -15.07
C THR A 72 1.20 10.41 -16.24
N GLU A 73 1.06 9.68 -17.35
CA GLU A 73 0.28 10.12 -18.51
C GLU A 73 -1.19 10.35 -18.18
N ARG A 74 -1.81 9.47 -17.37
CA ARG A 74 -3.18 9.65 -16.86
C ARG A 74 -3.30 10.93 -16.02
N TRP A 75 -2.35 11.17 -15.12
CA TRP A 75 -2.34 12.38 -14.29
C TRP A 75 -2.13 13.65 -15.10
N THR A 76 -1.24 13.62 -16.10
CA THR A 76 -1.01 14.76 -17.00
C THR A 76 -2.29 15.15 -17.74
N LEU A 77 -3.03 14.17 -18.27
CA LEU A 77 -4.32 14.43 -18.92
C LEU A 77 -5.39 14.92 -17.94
N GLY A 78 -5.47 14.31 -16.75
CA GLY A 78 -6.40 14.73 -15.70
C GLY A 78 -6.15 16.18 -15.25
N ALA A 79 -4.88 16.56 -15.11
CA ALA A 79 -4.47 17.91 -14.72
C ALA A 79 -4.80 18.94 -15.81
N LEU A 80 -4.54 18.63 -17.08
CA LEU A 80 -4.94 19.53 -18.19
C LEU A 80 -6.46 19.70 -18.25
N CYS A 81 -7.22 18.63 -18.03
CA CYS A 81 -8.67 18.68 -17.96
C CYS A 81 -9.19 19.49 -16.76
N ALA A 82 -8.51 19.44 -15.61
CA ALA A 82 -8.85 20.28 -14.46
C ALA A 82 -8.53 21.76 -14.73
N LEU A 83 -7.38 22.06 -15.35
CA LEU A 83 -6.96 23.41 -15.73
C LEU A 83 -7.86 24.04 -16.81
N ALA A 84 -8.52 23.23 -17.64
CA ALA A 84 -9.51 23.68 -18.63
C ALA A 84 -10.69 24.47 -18.05
N LEU A 85 -10.96 24.30 -16.75
CA LEU A 85 -12.04 24.99 -16.03
C LEU A 85 -11.62 26.38 -15.49
N VAL A 86 -10.31 26.68 -15.43
CA VAL A 86 -9.81 27.95 -14.90
C VAL A 86 -10.24 29.09 -15.83
N GLY A 87 -11.00 30.03 -15.29
CA GLY A 87 -11.50 31.20 -16.05
C GLY A 87 -12.55 30.88 -17.14
N ASP A 88 -13.07 29.65 -17.20
CA ASP A 88 -14.08 29.27 -18.18
C ASP A 88 -15.48 29.75 -17.78
N GLU A 89 -16.16 30.50 -18.66
CA GLU A 89 -17.56 30.89 -18.48
C GLU A 89 -18.52 29.69 -18.63
N ARG A 90 -18.10 28.67 -19.37
CA ARG A 90 -18.87 27.43 -19.62
C ARG A 90 -18.56 26.33 -18.59
N ARG A 91 -18.10 26.72 -17.41
CA ARG A 91 -17.62 25.82 -16.35
C ARG A 91 -18.59 24.69 -16.01
N ALA A 92 -19.90 24.96 -16.06
CA ALA A 92 -20.93 23.96 -15.78
C ALA A 92 -21.00 22.85 -16.85
N ASP A 93 -21.01 23.22 -18.14
CA ASP A 93 -21.00 22.26 -19.25
C ASP A 93 -19.71 21.42 -19.22
N THR A 94 -18.58 22.08 -18.96
CA THR A 94 -17.28 21.42 -18.86
C THR A 94 -17.26 20.45 -17.68
N ALA A 95 -17.86 20.78 -16.52
CA ALA A 95 -17.96 19.86 -15.38
C ALA A 95 -18.77 18.58 -15.72
N ASP A 96 -19.87 18.70 -16.47
CA ASP A 96 -20.64 17.55 -16.93
C ASP A 96 -19.80 16.63 -17.81
N ALA A 97 -19.03 17.22 -18.75
CA ALA A 97 -18.11 16.49 -19.62
C ALA A 97 -17.00 15.79 -18.82
N LEU A 98 -16.44 16.43 -17.79
CA LEU A 98 -15.42 15.83 -16.94
C LEU A 98 -15.95 14.64 -16.14
N VAL A 99 -17.17 14.71 -15.61
CA VAL A 99 -17.80 13.57 -14.93
C VAL A 99 -17.97 12.40 -15.90
N TRP A 100 -18.43 12.68 -17.13
CA TRP A 100 -18.58 11.65 -18.15
C TRP A 100 -17.24 11.02 -18.52
N LEU A 101 -16.19 11.83 -18.69
CA LEU A 101 -14.84 11.34 -19.00
C LEU A 101 -14.25 10.49 -17.88
N ALA A 102 -14.38 10.93 -16.63
CA ALA A 102 -13.89 10.17 -15.47
C ALA A 102 -14.61 8.82 -15.31
N ALA A 103 -15.88 8.73 -15.70
CA ALA A 103 -16.64 7.48 -15.65
C ALA A 103 -16.35 6.54 -16.83
N ASN A 104 -15.94 7.06 -17.99
CA ASN A 104 -15.86 6.30 -19.24
C ASN A 104 -14.45 6.16 -19.81
N THR A 105 -13.45 6.81 -19.18
CA THR A 105 -12.05 6.80 -19.63
C THR A 105 -11.10 6.66 -18.43
N PRO A 106 -9.80 6.36 -18.66
CA PRO A 106 -8.80 6.34 -17.59
C PRO A 106 -8.39 7.74 -17.07
N VAL A 107 -8.99 8.82 -17.57
CA VAL A 107 -8.64 10.21 -17.23
C VAL A 107 -9.57 10.70 -16.11
N ASP A 108 -9.01 10.94 -14.94
CA ASP A 108 -9.73 11.52 -13.80
C ASP A 108 -9.22 12.93 -13.51
N ALA A 109 -10.04 13.93 -13.87
CA ALA A 109 -9.79 15.33 -13.54
C ALA A 109 -10.42 15.74 -12.20
N LEU A 110 -11.40 14.98 -11.71
CA LEU A 110 -12.22 15.36 -10.55
C LEU A 110 -11.39 15.40 -9.27
N SER A 111 -10.45 14.48 -9.12
CA SER A 111 -9.51 14.43 -7.99
C SER A 111 -8.51 15.60 -7.93
N MET A 112 -8.41 16.40 -9.00
CA MET A 112 -7.49 17.54 -9.10
C MET A 112 -8.18 18.91 -9.09
N LEU A 113 -9.51 18.97 -9.07
CA LEU A 113 -10.27 20.22 -9.17
C LEU A 113 -9.94 21.21 -8.04
N GLU A 114 -9.85 20.72 -6.80
CA GLU A 114 -9.59 21.57 -5.62
C GLU A 114 -8.20 22.22 -5.71
N GLU A 115 -7.19 21.48 -6.17
CA GLU A 115 -5.83 22.00 -6.31
C GLU A 115 -5.69 22.90 -7.55
N ALA A 116 -6.42 22.61 -8.63
CA ALA A 116 -6.35 23.39 -9.88
C ALA A 116 -7.10 24.73 -9.80
N LEU A 117 -8.27 24.74 -9.15
CA LEU A 117 -9.17 25.90 -9.10
C LEU A 117 -9.09 26.67 -7.78
N GLY A 118 -8.56 26.07 -6.71
CA GLY A 118 -8.57 26.68 -5.39
C GLY A 118 -10.00 26.96 -4.90
N GLU A 119 -10.27 28.20 -4.48
CA GLU A 119 -11.59 28.62 -3.98
C GLU A 119 -12.70 28.52 -5.05
N ASP A 120 -12.35 28.67 -6.34
CA ASP A 120 -13.31 28.58 -7.45
C ASP A 120 -13.93 27.17 -7.58
N ALA A 121 -13.27 26.14 -7.02
CA ALA A 121 -13.82 24.79 -6.98
C ALA A 121 -15.12 24.71 -6.16
N GLU A 122 -15.33 25.61 -5.19
CA GLU A 122 -16.52 25.57 -4.33
C GLU A 122 -17.83 25.68 -5.12
N ALA A 123 -17.83 26.42 -6.22
CA ALA A 123 -18.99 26.59 -7.08
C ALA A 123 -19.33 25.33 -7.90
N LEU A 124 -18.39 24.40 -8.07
CA LEU A 124 -18.58 23.18 -8.85
C LEU A 124 -19.23 22.05 -8.05
N TRP A 125 -18.99 21.99 -6.74
CA TRP A 125 -19.50 20.90 -5.91
C TRP A 125 -21.04 20.78 -5.92
N PRO A 126 -21.83 21.88 -5.86
CA PRO A 126 -23.28 21.81 -6.02
C PRO A 126 -23.72 21.22 -7.36
N ARG A 127 -22.97 21.50 -8.44
CA ARG A 127 -23.24 20.92 -9.77
C ARG A 127 -23.02 19.41 -9.76
N LEU A 128 -21.91 18.93 -9.21
CA LEU A 128 -21.64 17.50 -9.06
C LEU A 128 -22.67 16.81 -8.16
N GLY A 129 -23.11 17.48 -7.10
CA GLY A 129 -24.21 17.00 -6.24
C GLY A 129 -25.50 16.82 -7.03
N HIS A 130 -25.83 17.77 -7.92
CA HIS A 130 -27.01 17.68 -8.77
C HIS A 130 -26.89 16.57 -9.83
N ILE A 131 -25.71 16.39 -10.43
CA ILE A 131 -25.42 15.25 -11.32
C ILE A 131 -25.61 13.90 -10.59
N ALA A 132 -25.12 13.79 -9.36
CA ALA A 132 -25.25 12.56 -8.57
C ALA A 132 -26.70 12.25 -8.18
N ARG A 133 -27.55 13.27 -8.00
CA ARG A 133 -28.99 13.13 -7.71
C ARG A 133 -29.82 12.77 -8.95
N SER A 134 -29.62 13.50 -10.04
CA SER A 134 -30.47 13.48 -11.23
C SER A 134 -29.62 13.37 -12.50
N PRO A 135 -28.85 12.29 -12.69
CA PRO A 135 -27.93 12.18 -13.84
C PRO A 135 -28.68 12.28 -15.19
N GLN A 136 -29.94 11.86 -15.26
CA GLN A 136 -30.72 11.90 -16.50
C GLN A 136 -31.00 13.31 -17.02
N GLU A 137 -31.04 14.33 -16.14
CA GLU A 137 -31.21 15.74 -16.55
C GLU A 137 -30.03 16.23 -17.41
N PHE A 138 -28.88 15.57 -17.29
CA PHE A 138 -27.65 15.85 -18.03
C PHE A 138 -27.41 14.85 -19.16
N GLY A 139 -28.33 13.92 -19.40
CA GLY A 139 -28.06 12.78 -20.29
C GLY A 139 -26.92 11.90 -19.80
N LEU A 140 -26.70 11.84 -18.48
CA LEU A 140 -25.71 10.98 -17.83
C LEU A 140 -26.39 9.72 -17.27
N GLY A 141 -25.59 8.67 -17.09
CA GLY A 141 -26.04 7.40 -16.54
C GLY A 141 -25.75 7.27 -15.04
N ARG A 142 -25.97 6.05 -14.54
CA ARG A 142 -25.72 5.69 -13.14
C ARG A 142 -24.22 5.68 -12.81
N GLY A 143 -23.37 5.28 -13.76
CA GLY A 143 -21.91 5.25 -13.56
C GLY A 143 -21.36 6.64 -13.27
N GLU A 144 -21.82 7.62 -14.03
CA GLU A 144 -21.47 9.03 -13.87
C GLU A 144 -21.96 9.61 -12.54
N ALA A 145 -23.17 9.23 -12.09
CA ALA A 145 -23.66 9.62 -10.76
C ALA A 145 -22.78 9.05 -9.63
N LEU A 146 -22.34 7.80 -9.74
CA LEU A 146 -21.42 7.19 -8.77
C LEU A 146 -20.04 7.87 -8.79
N THR A 147 -19.53 8.21 -9.98
CA THR A 147 -18.26 8.93 -10.14
C THR A 147 -18.34 10.33 -9.52
N ALA A 148 -19.42 11.08 -9.76
CA ALA A 148 -19.65 12.39 -9.15
C ALA A 148 -19.74 12.29 -7.61
N ALA A 149 -20.46 11.29 -7.09
CA ALA A 149 -20.54 11.04 -5.66
C ALA A 149 -19.19 10.66 -5.04
N ALA A 150 -18.39 9.83 -5.72
CA ALA A 150 -17.05 9.49 -5.28
C ALA A 150 -16.14 10.72 -5.22
N ALA A 151 -16.19 11.61 -6.23
CA ALA A 151 -15.44 12.85 -6.22
C ALA A 151 -15.81 13.73 -5.02
N LEU A 152 -17.11 13.91 -4.74
CA LEU A 152 -17.60 14.66 -3.58
C LEU A 152 -17.10 14.08 -2.24
N MET A 153 -16.94 12.76 -2.14
CA MET A 153 -16.44 12.09 -0.93
C MET A 153 -14.93 12.25 -0.71
N THR A 154 -14.17 12.54 -1.77
CA THR A 154 -12.69 12.63 -1.70
C THR A 154 -12.16 14.03 -1.38
N THR A 155 -12.93 15.08 -1.68
CA THR A 155 -12.53 16.48 -1.44
C THR A 155 -12.72 16.87 0.03
N LYS A 156 -11.93 17.86 0.48
CA LYS A 156 -12.03 18.44 1.83
C LYS A 156 -12.96 19.65 1.88
N SER A 157 -13.55 20.06 0.75
CA SER A 157 -14.40 21.25 0.67
C SER A 157 -15.66 21.10 1.52
N ALA A 158 -15.98 22.17 2.26
CA ALA A 158 -17.21 22.25 3.04
C ALA A 158 -18.46 22.20 2.14
N ALA A 159 -18.39 22.69 0.90
CA ALA A 159 -19.50 22.64 -0.04
C ALA A 159 -19.79 21.20 -0.50
N ALA A 160 -18.77 20.43 -0.83
CA ALA A 160 -18.93 19.02 -1.14
C ALA A 160 -19.49 18.22 0.05
N ALA A 161 -19.01 18.49 1.28
CA ALA A 161 -19.55 17.85 2.48
C ALA A 161 -21.03 18.20 2.75
N ARG A 162 -21.53 19.35 2.29
CA ARG A 162 -22.97 19.67 2.31
C ARG A 162 -23.73 18.80 1.31
N GLU A 163 -23.24 18.72 0.07
CA GLU A 163 -23.85 17.92 -0.99
C GLU A 163 -23.88 16.43 -0.65
N VAL A 164 -22.80 15.88 -0.07
CA VAL A 164 -22.76 14.49 0.42
C VAL A 164 -23.86 14.22 1.45
N ARG A 165 -24.03 15.12 2.44
CA ARG A 165 -25.05 14.96 3.48
C ARG A 165 -26.46 15.03 2.89
N GLU A 166 -26.70 15.97 1.98
CA GLU A 166 -27.99 16.06 1.29
C GLU A 166 -28.27 14.81 0.46
N LEU A 167 -27.29 14.36 -0.33
CA LEU A 167 -27.40 13.19 -1.19
C LEU A 167 -27.62 11.90 -0.36
N ALA A 168 -26.87 11.72 0.73
CA ALA A 168 -27.02 10.59 1.64
C ALA A 168 -28.40 10.56 2.31
N SER A 169 -28.99 11.73 2.59
CA SER A 169 -30.33 11.81 3.23
C SER A 169 -31.48 11.48 2.28
N ARG A 170 -31.28 11.65 0.95
CA ARG A 170 -32.34 11.51 -0.06
C ARG A 170 -32.19 10.28 -0.95
N THR A 171 -31.00 9.67 -1.01
CA THR A 171 -30.78 8.55 -1.92
C THR A 171 -31.49 7.28 -1.45
N HIS A 172 -32.15 6.62 -2.39
CA HIS A 172 -32.68 5.27 -2.24
C HIS A 172 -31.88 4.24 -3.06
N ASP A 173 -30.87 4.69 -3.81
CA ASP A 173 -30.00 3.79 -4.57
C ASP A 173 -28.96 3.15 -3.62
N PRO A 174 -28.95 1.82 -3.46
CA PRO A 174 -28.04 1.14 -2.54
C PRO A 174 -26.56 1.27 -2.93
N LEU A 175 -26.23 1.41 -4.22
CA LEU A 175 -24.84 1.61 -4.65
C LEU A 175 -24.38 3.04 -4.35
N LEU A 176 -25.25 4.02 -4.58
CA LEU A 176 -24.94 5.41 -4.24
C LEU A 176 -24.81 5.57 -2.72
N ALA A 177 -25.71 4.94 -1.96
CA ALA A 177 -25.59 4.87 -0.50
C ALA A 177 -24.28 4.20 -0.06
N ALA A 178 -23.83 3.14 -0.74
CA ALA A 178 -22.56 2.49 -0.44
C ALA A 178 -21.34 3.40 -0.72
N VAL A 179 -21.36 4.20 -1.79
CA VAL A 179 -20.30 5.17 -2.10
C VAL A 179 -20.27 6.33 -1.10
N LEU A 180 -21.45 6.80 -0.69
CA LEU A 180 -21.60 7.95 0.23
C LEU A 180 -21.45 7.57 1.69
N THR A 181 -21.64 6.29 2.02
CA THR A 181 -21.23 5.79 3.31
C THR A 181 -19.72 5.96 3.31
N PRO A 182 -19.16 6.85 4.14
CA PRO A 182 -17.71 6.92 4.26
C PRO A 182 -17.27 5.51 4.60
N SER A 183 -16.55 4.87 3.66
CA SER A 183 -15.82 3.66 3.96
C SER A 183 -15.06 4.01 5.22
N SER A 184 -15.46 3.42 6.34
CA SER A 184 -14.85 3.73 7.64
C SER A 184 -13.34 3.44 7.60
N ASP A 185 -12.91 2.71 6.57
CA ASP A 185 -11.54 2.47 6.12
C ASP A 185 -10.73 3.70 5.69
N THR A 186 -11.33 4.82 5.24
CA THR A 186 -10.56 5.98 4.76
C THR A 186 -10.59 7.20 5.70
N GLY A 187 -11.59 7.31 6.58
CA GLY A 187 -11.72 8.44 7.52
C GLY A 187 -11.29 8.16 8.96
N GLU A 188 -11.37 6.91 9.41
CA GLU A 188 -10.77 6.45 10.68
C GLU A 188 -9.61 5.52 10.34
N HIS A 189 -8.45 6.11 10.04
CA HIS A 189 -7.18 5.38 10.11
C HIS A 189 -6.86 5.04 11.58
N GLY A 190 -7.64 4.13 12.16
CA GLY A 190 -7.10 3.16 13.10
C GLY A 190 -6.02 2.37 12.36
N SER A 191 -4.82 2.95 12.29
CA SER A 191 -3.60 2.44 11.66
C SER A 191 -3.65 0.93 11.42
N SER A 192 -4.11 0.53 10.24
CA SER A 192 -4.19 -0.89 9.88
C SER A 192 -2.77 -1.42 9.79
N LEU A 193 -2.41 -2.36 10.66
CA LEU A 193 -1.10 -2.99 10.67
C LEU A 193 -1.07 -4.19 9.74
N GLY A 194 -0.53 -3.99 8.54
CA GLY A 194 -0.29 -5.04 7.57
C GLY A 194 0.97 -5.87 7.90
N GLY A 195 0.84 -7.18 7.89
CA GLY A 195 1.91 -8.14 8.13
C GLY A 195 1.61 -9.55 7.57
N GLU A 196 2.31 -10.56 8.07
CA GLU A 196 2.05 -11.97 7.73
C GLU A 196 1.52 -12.73 8.97
N LEU A 197 0.42 -13.48 8.82
CA LEU A 197 -0.06 -14.37 9.87
C LEU A 197 0.92 -15.52 10.08
N THR A 198 1.47 -15.61 11.28
CA THR A 198 2.41 -16.67 11.67
C THR A 198 1.86 -17.50 12.82
N ALA A 199 2.43 -18.69 13.00
CA ALA A 199 2.10 -19.50 14.16
C ALA A 199 2.59 -18.80 15.43
N ALA A 200 1.76 -18.79 16.47
CA ALA A 200 2.14 -18.27 17.78
C ALA A 200 3.42 -18.96 18.30
N PRO A 201 4.27 -18.25 19.06
CA PRO A 201 5.48 -18.83 19.63
C PRO A 201 5.13 -20.05 20.48
N ARG A 202 5.88 -21.14 20.29
CA ARG A 202 5.75 -22.36 21.09
C ARG A 202 6.49 -22.18 22.42
N HIS A 203 6.06 -22.93 23.43
CA HIS A 203 6.79 -23.01 24.71
C HIS A 203 8.25 -23.45 24.49
N ALA A 204 9.18 -22.93 25.29
CA ALA A 204 10.61 -23.19 25.15
C ALA A 204 10.93 -24.69 25.22
N VAL A 205 10.33 -25.40 26.18
CA VAL A 205 10.50 -26.86 26.36
C VAL A 205 10.09 -27.63 25.10
N TRP A 206 8.94 -27.32 24.51
CA TRP A 206 8.49 -27.95 23.27
C TRP A 206 9.41 -27.65 22.10
N THR A 207 9.93 -26.43 22.02
CA THR A 207 10.89 -26.06 20.98
C THR A 207 12.19 -26.84 21.13
N ALA A 208 12.68 -27.04 22.35
CA ALA A 208 13.87 -27.85 22.62
C ALA A 208 13.65 -29.32 22.25
N ILE A 209 12.54 -29.93 22.66
CA ILE A 209 12.19 -31.32 22.32
C ILE A 209 12.09 -31.49 20.79
N LEU A 210 11.37 -30.59 20.11
CA LEU A 210 11.22 -30.64 18.65
C LEU A 210 12.52 -30.35 17.89
N GLY A 211 13.40 -29.54 18.48
CA GLY A 211 14.75 -29.29 17.97
C GLY A 211 15.62 -30.52 18.08
N LEU A 212 15.66 -31.14 19.27
CA LEU A 212 16.48 -32.33 19.56
C LEU A 212 16.03 -33.56 18.76
N THR A 213 14.73 -33.71 18.51
CA THR A 213 14.17 -34.76 17.64
C THR A 213 14.34 -34.49 16.14
N GLY A 214 14.85 -33.32 15.74
CA GLY A 214 15.01 -32.93 14.34
C GLY A 214 13.70 -32.55 13.62
N ILE A 215 12.54 -32.76 14.24
CA ILE A 215 11.21 -32.45 13.67
C ILE A 215 11.11 -30.97 13.29
N LEU A 216 11.71 -30.07 14.08
CA LEU A 216 11.69 -28.64 13.80
C LEU A 216 12.36 -28.33 12.45
N ALA A 217 13.47 -29.00 12.13
CA ALA A 217 14.17 -28.83 10.85
C ALA A 217 13.28 -29.26 9.66
N VAL A 218 12.59 -30.40 9.79
CA VAL A 218 11.64 -30.89 8.78
C VAL A 218 10.51 -29.88 8.56
N VAL A 219 9.92 -29.35 9.64
CA VAL A 219 8.84 -28.34 9.54
C VAL A 219 9.34 -27.04 8.88
N TRP A 220 10.55 -26.60 9.19
CA TRP A 220 11.15 -25.42 8.54
C TRP A 220 11.40 -25.67 7.06
N LEU A 221 11.94 -26.83 6.69
CA LEU A 221 12.18 -27.20 5.30
C LEU A 221 10.87 -27.22 4.50
N VAL A 222 9.81 -27.83 5.03
CA VAL A 222 8.48 -27.85 4.39
C VAL A 222 7.93 -26.43 4.22
N LYS A 223 8.08 -25.56 5.23
CA LYS A 223 7.65 -24.15 5.13
C LYS A 223 8.46 -23.38 4.10
N LEU A 224 9.76 -23.61 4.03
CA LEU A 224 10.65 -22.98 3.07
C LEU A 224 10.26 -23.38 1.65
N LEU A 225 10.10 -24.69 1.41
CA LEU A 225 9.61 -25.24 0.15
C LEU A 225 8.24 -24.68 -0.21
N GLY A 226 7.28 -24.64 0.73
CA GLY A 226 5.98 -24.04 0.47
C GLY A 226 6.05 -22.57 0.08
N ARG A 227 6.93 -21.79 0.73
CA ARG A 227 7.11 -20.36 0.43
C ARG A 227 7.74 -20.15 -0.95
N TYR A 228 8.76 -20.93 -1.32
CA TYR A 228 9.49 -20.74 -2.58
C TYR A 228 8.85 -21.46 -3.77
N ALA A 229 8.43 -22.72 -3.60
CA ALA A 229 7.86 -23.51 -4.69
C ALA A 229 6.38 -23.16 -4.97
N LEU A 230 5.59 -22.86 -3.93
CA LEU A 230 4.15 -22.62 -4.07
C LEU A 230 3.76 -21.16 -3.89
N ALA A 231 4.73 -20.26 -3.72
CA ALA A 231 4.50 -18.86 -3.34
C ALA A 231 3.50 -18.73 -2.18
N PHE A 232 3.56 -19.66 -1.21
CA PHE A 232 2.59 -19.72 -0.13
C PHE A 232 2.77 -18.54 0.81
N LYS A 233 1.76 -17.65 0.87
CA LYS A 233 1.76 -16.45 1.72
C LYS A 233 0.47 -16.40 2.54
N ARG A 234 0.54 -15.74 3.69
CA ARG A 234 -0.61 -15.48 4.54
C ARG A 234 -0.64 -14.02 4.97
N PRO A 235 -0.88 -13.07 4.04
CA PRO A 235 -1.00 -11.67 4.41
C PRO A 235 -2.14 -11.51 5.42
N ALA A 236 -1.89 -10.67 6.42
CA ALA A 236 -2.83 -10.36 7.47
C ALA A 236 -2.79 -8.88 7.79
N ALA A 237 -3.94 -8.29 8.09
CA ALA A 237 -4.08 -6.92 8.54
C ALA A 237 -4.74 -6.93 9.92
N VAL A 238 -4.16 -6.18 10.87
CA VAL A 238 -4.77 -5.95 12.18
C VAL A 238 -5.32 -4.55 12.23
N ARG A 239 -6.60 -4.42 12.55
CA ARG A 239 -7.30 -3.15 12.70
C ARG A 239 -7.82 -3.05 14.12
N LEU A 240 -7.69 -1.86 14.71
CA LEU A 240 -8.28 -1.55 16.01
C LEU A 240 -9.60 -0.84 15.75
N THR A 241 -10.71 -1.48 16.10
CA THR A 241 -12.06 -0.92 15.98
C THR A 241 -12.64 -0.67 17.37
N SER A 242 -13.76 0.05 17.43
CA SER A 242 -14.49 0.28 18.69
C SER A 242 -14.99 -1.02 19.34
N ARG A 243 -15.11 -2.11 18.57
CA ARG A 243 -15.54 -3.43 19.07
C ARG A 243 -14.37 -4.27 19.58
N GLY A 244 -13.14 -4.01 19.13
CA GLY A 244 -11.94 -4.74 19.51
C GLY A 244 -10.89 -4.82 18.41
N LEU A 245 -10.13 -5.91 18.41
CA LEU A 245 -9.09 -6.14 17.41
C LEU A 245 -9.65 -7.00 16.28
N GLU A 246 -9.80 -6.41 15.10
CA GLU A 246 -10.17 -7.12 13.88
C GLU A 246 -8.92 -7.59 13.17
N LEU A 247 -8.85 -8.90 12.93
CA LEU A 247 -7.79 -9.53 12.18
C LEU A 247 -8.36 -10.08 10.88
N ASP A 248 -8.04 -9.41 9.78
CA ASP A 248 -8.26 -9.93 8.45
C ASP A 248 -7.03 -10.74 8.03
N HIS A 249 -7.22 -11.96 7.54
CA HIS A 249 -6.15 -12.74 6.96
C HIS A 249 -6.63 -13.62 5.82
N ARG A 250 -5.83 -13.63 4.75
CA ARG A 250 -6.05 -14.48 3.60
C ARG A 250 -4.86 -15.41 3.39
N THR A 251 -5.13 -16.63 2.94
CA THR A 251 -4.11 -17.60 2.55
C THR A 251 -3.99 -17.58 1.03
N GLU A 252 -2.82 -17.22 0.54
CA GLU A 252 -2.51 -17.14 -0.88
C GLU A 252 -1.57 -18.27 -1.28
N MET A 253 -1.80 -18.86 -2.45
CA MET A 253 -0.91 -19.84 -3.08
C MET A 253 -0.85 -19.56 -4.58
N LEU A 254 0.36 -19.41 -5.13
CA LEU A 254 0.57 -19.05 -6.54
C LEU A 254 -0.22 -17.80 -6.98
N GLY A 255 -0.30 -16.80 -6.10
CA GLY A 255 -1.02 -15.54 -6.34
C GLY A 255 -2.55 -15.63 -6.28
N ARG A 256 -3.11 -16.81 -5.98
CA ARG A 256 -4.57 -16.99 -5.81
C ARG A 256 -4.94 -17.08 -4.33
N VAL A 257 -6.07 -16.47 -3.97
CA VAL A 257 -6.64 -16.57 -2.62
C VAL A 257 -7.29 -17.94 -2.46
N LEU A 258 -6.71 -18.79 -1.61
CA LEU A 258 -7.27 -20.10 -1.26
C LEU A 258 -8.32 -20.00 -0.16
N ARG A 259 -8.14 -19.05 0.74
CA ARG A 259 -9.01 -18.90 1.91
C ARG A 259 -8.95 -17.48 2.41
N ASP A 260 -10.10 -16.91 2.69
CA ASP A 260 -10.24 -15.63 3.33
C ASP A 260 -10.94 -15.80 4.69
N ARG A 261 -10.50 -15.04 5.70
CA ARG A 261 -10.99 -15.14 7.07
C ARG A 261 -10.80 -13.83 7.83
N GLU A 262 -11.92 -13.32 8.30
CA GLU A 262 -11.96 -12.25 9.28
C GLU A 262 -12.13 -12.82 10.69
N THR A 263 -11.44 -12.26 11.68
CA THR A 263 -11.54 -12.67 13.08
C THR A 263 -11.56 -11.45 13.97
N LEU A 264 -12.72 -11.17 14.57
CA LEU A 264 -12.88 -10.16 15.60
C LEU A 264 -12.51 -10.74 16.98
N VAL A 265 -11.59 -10.09 17.68
CA VAL A 265 -11.27 -10.35 19.09
C VAL A 265 -11.83 -9.19 19.92
N PRO A 266 -12.98 -9.35 20.59
CA PRO A 266 -13.56 -8.30 21.41
C PRO A 266 -12.61 -7.87 22.54
N ILE A 267 -12.67 -6.60 22.93
CA ILE A 267 -11.84 -6.04 24.02
C ILE A 267 -12.01 -6.86 25.31
N ASP A 268 -13.25 -7.24 25.65
CA ASP A 268 -13.57 -8.05 26.84
C ASP A 268 -12.94 -9.45 26.83
N ASN A 269 -12.67 -9.98 25.64
CA ASN A 269 -12.03 -11.27 25.44
C ASN A 269 -10.51 -11.13 25.24
N LEU A 270 -9.94 -9.93 25.30
CA LEU A 270 -8.51 -9.73 25.14
C LEU A 270 -7.80 -9.98 26.47
N ALA A 271 -6.98 -11.04 26.55
CA ALA A 271 -6.21 -11.32 27.76
C ALA A 271 -4.92 -10.52 27.79
N LYS A 272 -4.22 -10.48 26.64
CA LYS A 272 -2.92 -9.85 26.52
C LYS A 272 -2.61 -9.55 25.06
N VAL A 273 -2.02 -8.39 24.79
CA VAL A 273 -1.40 -8.09 23.50
C VAL A 273 0.04 -7.69 23.76
N THR A 274 0.97 -8.38 23.12
CA THR A 274 2.39 -8.11 23.28
C THR A 274 3.07 -7.97 21.95
N ARG A 275 3.89 -6.90 21.84
CA ARG A 275 4.91 -6.82 20.81
C ARG A 275 6.11 -7.64 21.25
N GLU A 276 6.53 -8.55 20.39
CA GLU A 276 7.78 -9.27 20.54
C GLU A 276 8.70 -8.91 19.39
N VAL A 277 9.94 -8.54 19.69
CA VAL A 277 10.96 -8.31 18.66
C VAL A 277 11.39 -9.68 18.13
N ARG A 278 11.21 -9.89 16.82
CA ARG A 278 11.53 -11.17 16.21
C ARG A 278 13.05 -11.33 16.25
N TYR A 279 13.52 -12.47 16.77
CA TYR A 279 14.91 -12.91 16.67
C TYR A 279 15.97 -12.06 17.38
N ALA A 280 15.67 -11.50 18.56
CA ALA A 280 16.67 -10.79 19.36
C ALA A 280 17.98 -11.58 19.61
N ARG A 281 17.96 -12.92 19.46
CA ARG A 281 19.10 -13.82 19.68
C ARG A 281 19.49 -14.68 18.48
N VAL A 282 18.89 -14.51 17.29
CA VAL A 282 19.25 -15.40 16.16
C VAL A 282 20.67 -15.15 15.67
N GLY A 283 21.12 -13.88 15.64
CA GLY A 283 22.52 -13.58 15.34
C GLY A 283 23.46 -14.33 16.28
N LEU A 284 23.20 -14.24 17.58
CA LEU A 284 23.95 -14.96 18.61
C LEU A 284 23.97 -16.47 18.41
N TYR A 285 22.82 -17.10 18.12
CA TYR A 285 22.78 -18.55 17.91
C TYR A 285 23.43 -18.99 16.60
N ALA A 286 23.20 -18.26 15.51
CA ALA A 286 23.81 -18.54 14.22
C ALA A 286 25.33 -18.39 14.29
N GLY A 287 25.78 -17.38 15.03
CA GLY A 287 27.18 -17.15 15.25
C GLY A 287 27.84 -18.15 16.21
N LEU A 288 27.19 -18.51 17.33
CA LEU A 288 27.65 -19.61 18.19
C LEU A 288 27.78 -20.93 17.42
N PHE A 289 26.84 -21.20 16.51
CA PHE A 289 26.87 -22.37 15.65
C PHE A 289 28.03 -22.32 14.64
N ALA A 290 28.25 -21.17 13.99
CA ALA A 290 29.38 -20.97 13.08
C ALA A 290 30.73 -21.11 13.81
N LEU A 291 30.82 -20.56 15.02
CA LEU A 291 31.99 -20.70 15.90
C LEU A 291 32.22 -22.16 16.29
N ALA A 292 31.17 -22.90 16.67
CA ALA A 292 31.27 -24.31 17.03
C ALA A 292 31.77 -25.17 15.86
N ILE A 293 31.27 -24.94 14.64
CA ILE A 293 31.73 -25.65 13.44
C ILE A 293 33.19 -25.28 13.13
N GLY A 294 33.53 -23.99 13.13
CA GLY A 294 34.89 -23.51 12.87
C GLY A 294 35.89 -24.06 13.88
N LEU A 295 35.51 -24.10 15.16
CA LEU A 295 36.34 -24.66 16.23
C LEU A 295 36.50 -26.18 16.11
N TYR A 296 35.42 -26.91 15.82
CA TYR A 296 35.47 -28.37 15.63
C TYR A 296 36.38 -28.76 14.45
N ALA A 297 36.20 -28.11 13.30
CA ALA A 297 37.02 -28.35 12.12
C ALA A 297 38.48 -27.90 12.33
N GLY A 298 38.69 -26.74 12.95
CA GLY A 298 40.02 -26.21 13.27
C GLY A 298 40.81 -27.11 14.22
N ILE A 299 40.20 -27.56 15.33
CA ILE A 299 40.85 -28.48 16.28
C ILE A 299 41.18 -29.81 15.60
N SER A 300 40.29 -30.35 14.77
CA SER A 300 40.53 -31.61 14.05
C SER A 300 41.76 -31.49 13.16
N LEU A 301 41.86 -30.43 12.35
CA LEU A 301 43.03 -30.17 11.50
C LEU A 301 44.30 -29.89 12.31
N PHE A 302 44.18 -29.23 13.46
CA PHE A 302 45.32 -28.97 14.34
C PHE A 302 45.90 -30.28 14.90
N VAL A 303 45.03 -31.17 15.40
CA VAL A 303 45.43 -32.50 15.88
C VAL A 303 46.11 -33.31 14.77
N ASP A 304 45.55 -33.28 13.56
CA ASP A 304 46.16 -33.94 12.40
C ASP A 304 47.51 -33.32 12.05
N GLY A 305 47.65 -31.99 12.10
CA GLY A 305 48.90 -31.27 11.83
C GLY A 305 50.03 -31.61 12.82
N VAL A 306 49.70 -31.79 14.10
CA VAL A 306 50.66 -32.17 15.15
C VAL A 306 51.08 -33.64 15.06
N ARG A 307 50.17 -34.52 14.59
CA ARG A 307 50.46 -35.96 14.45
C ARG A 307 51.44 -36.28 13.33
N VAL A 308 51.58 -35.41 12.33
CA VAL A 308 52.52 -35.60 11.22
C VAL A 308 53.97 -35.38 11.72
N PRO A 309 54.92 -36.30 11.46
CA PRO A 309 56.33 -36.13 11.81
C PRO A 309 56.91 -34.85 11.21
N GLY A 310 57.44 -33.97 12.06
CA GLY A 310 57.95 -32.65 11.67
C GLY A 310 56.89 -31.55 11.66
N SER A 311 55.67 -31.80 12.14
CA SER A 311 54.53 -30.87 12.24
C SER A 311 54.24 -30.11 10.95
N SER A 312 53.17 -30.46 10.23
CA SER A 312 52.86 -29.82 8.96
C SER A 312 52.43 -28.34 9.14
N PRO A 313 53.22 -27.33 8.69
CA PRO A 313 52.87 -25.93 8.89
C PRO A 313 51.61 -25.52 8.11
N SER A 314 51.31 -26.19 7.00
CA SER A 314 50.12 -25.92 6.19
C SER A 314 48.83 -26.36 6.87
N LEU A 315 48.82 -27.51 7.54
CA LEU A 315 47.66 -27.98 8.32
C LEU A 315 47.41 -27.08 9.54
N LEU A 316 48.46 -26.66 10.23
CA LEU A 316 48.37 -25.71 11.33
C LEU A 316 47.86 -24.34 10.87
N GLY A 317 48.34 -23.84 9.74
CA GLY A 317 47.86 -22.59 9.13
C GLY A 317 46.39 -22.67 8.73
N MET A 318 45.95 -23.79 8.13
CA MET A 318 44.54 -23.99 7.75
C MET A 318 43.62 -24.13 8.97
N ALA A 319 44.07 -24.83 10.01
CA ALA A 319 43.35 -24.92 11.29
C ALA A 319 43.09 -23.53 11.87
N PHE A 320 44.13 -22.68 11.93
CA PHE A 320 44.03 -21.31 12.42
C PHE A 320 43.11 -20.45 11.54
N ALA A 321 43.23 -20.58 10.21
CA ALA A 321 42.36 -19.88 9.26
C ALA A 321 40.87 -20.23 9.45
N LEU A 322 40.53 -21.51 9.65
CA LEU A 322 39.15 -21.93 9.89
C LEU A 322 38.57 -21.38 11.19
N VAL A 323 39.38 -21.28 12.26
CA VAL A 323 38.96 -20.66 13.52
C VAL A 323 38.67 -19.17 13.31
N ILE A 324 39.56 -18.45 12.61
CA ILE A 324 39.36 -17.02 12.29
C ILE A 324 38.11 -16.83 11.42
N VAL A 325 37.89 -17.67 10.41
CA VAL A 325 36.70 -17.60 9.56
C VAL A 325 35.44 -17.85 10.39
N GLY A 326 35.45 -18.84 11.28
CA GLY A 326 34.34 -19.10 12.20
C GLY A 326 34.00 -17.88 13.07
N LEU A 327 35.02 -17.23 13.66
CA LEU A 327 34.86 -15.98 14.43
C LEU A 327 34.35 -14.82 13.57
N GLY A 328 34.87 -14.67 12.35
CA GLY A 328 34.44 -13.62 11.43
C GLY A 328 32.98 -13.78 10.99
N VAL A 329 32.55 -15.01 10.71
CA VAL A 329 31.16 -15.34 10.38
C VAL A 329 30.24 -15.11 11.59
N ASP A 330 30.66 -15.51 12.80
CA ASP A 330 29.93 -15.26 14.04
C ASP A 330 29.68 -13.76 14.27
N PHE A 331 30.73 -12.95 14.17
CA PHE A 331 30.65 -11.50 14.30
C PHE A 331 29.78 -10.87 13.19
N GLY A 332 29.96 -11.29 11.95
CA GLY A 332 29.20 -10.79 10.81
C GLY A 332 27.70 -11.10 10.92
N LEU A 333 27.33 -12.33 11.27
CA LEU A 333 25.94 -12.73 11.47
C LEU A 333 25.29 -12.04 12.67
N SER A 334 26.05 -11.80 13.73
CA SER A 334 25.58 -11.03 14.89
C SER A 334 25.29 -9.57 14.52
N SER A 335 26.19 -8.91 13.78
CA SER A 335 26.02 -7.53 13.31
C SER A 335 24.88 -7.37 12.28
N LEU A 336 24.75 -8.31 11.33
CA LEU A 336 23.66 -8.32 10.35
C LEU A 336 22.30 -8.57 11.01
N SER A 337 22.26 -9.34 12.10
CA SER A 337 21.01 -9.57 12.84
C SER A 337 20.49 -8.30 13.52
N ASP A 338 21.39 -7.39 13.89
CA ASP A 338 21.02 -6.10 14.47
C ASP A 338 20.36 -5.18 13.41
N SER A 339 20.73 -5.31 12.13
CA SER A 339 20.00 -4.65 11.02
C SER A 339 18.62 -5.27 10.75
N ALA A 340 18.41 -6.56 11.08
CA ALA A 340 17.11 -7.20 10.99
C ALA A 340 16.14 -6.81 12.14
N ARG A 341 16.59 -6.01 13.13
CA ARG A 341 15.77 -5.52 14.27
C ARG A 341 14.59 -4.63 13.86
N GLY A 342 14.51 -4.18 12.61
CA GLY A 342 13.42 -3.33 12.11
C GLY A 342 12.06 -4.01 11.97
N LYS A 343 11.90 -5.31 12.31
CA LYS A 343 10.62 -6.02 12.22
C LYS A 343 10.21 -6.65 13.55
N CYS A 344 8.99 -6.40 13.96
CA CYS A 344 8.39 -7.01 15.14
C CYS A 344 7.27 -7.99 14.78
N ARG A 345 6.78 -8.71 15.80
CA ARG A 345 5.52 -9.45 15.73
C ARG A 345 4.59 -8.97 16.83
N LEU A 346 3.32 -8.86 16.50
CA LEU A 346 2.24 -8.61 17.46
C LEU A 346 1.61 -9.97 17.80
N VAL A 347 1.60 -10.32 19.08
CA VAL A 347 0.97 -11.53 19.61
C VAL A 347 -0.30 -11.12 20.34
N VAL A 348 -1.44 -11.60 19.86
CA VAL A 348 -2.76 -11.37 20.43
C VAL A 348 -3.19 -12.65 21.13
N GLU A 349 -3.34 -12.58 22.46
CA GLU A 349 -3.78 -13.68 23.30
C GLU A 349 -5.20 -13.40 23.79
N PRO A 350 -6.23 -14.04 23.19
CA PRO A 350 -7.58 -13.95 23.72
C PRO A 350 -7.73 -14.81 24.98
N ARG A 351 -8.64 -14.44 25.89
CA ARG A 351 -9.02 -15.22 27.07
C ARG A 351 -9.60 -16.58 26.67
N LYS A 352 -10.43 -16.58 25.62
CA LYS A 352 -10.99 -17.78 24.98
C LYS A 352 -10.61 -17.79 23.51
N GLY A 353 -9.92 -18.85 23.06
CA GLY A 353 -9.61 -19.08 21.65
C GLY A 353 -8.13 -19.38 21.38
N LYS A 354 -7.75 -19.32 20.10
CA LYS A 354 -6.37 -19.54 19.65
C LYS A 354 -5.59 -18.22 19.71
N ARG A 355 -4.31 -18.30 20.09
CA ARG A 355 -3.39 -17.15 19.99
C ARG A 355 -3.17 -16.81 18.52
N LEU A 356 -3.24 -15.52 18.21
CA LEU A 356 -3.03 -14.99 16.87
C LEU A 356 -1.71 -14.22 16.86
N CYS A 357 -0.94 -14.35 15.79
CA CYS A 357 0.36 -13.68 15.70
C CYS A 357 0.57 -13.11 14.31
N VAL A 358 0.71 -11.79 14.22
CA VAL A 358 1.03 -11.09 12.98
C VAL A 358 2.48 -10.65 13.03
N ALA A 359 3.28 -11.15 12.10
CA ALA A 359 4.70 -10.85 12.00
C ALA A 359 4.97 -9.79 10.93
N THR A 360 6.24 -9.39 10.83
CA THR A 360 6.76 -8.43 9.83
C THR A 360 6.15 -7.03 9.95
N LEU A 361 5.76 -6.65 11.16
CA LEU A 361 5.20 -5.34 11.46
C LEU A 361 6.30 -4.33 11.73
N ASP A 362 6.06 -3.09 11.36
CA ASP A 362 6.88 -1.94 11.76
C ASP A 362 6.76 -1.71 13.28
N PRO A 363 7.87 -1.68 14.04
CA PRO A 363 7.86 -1.50 15.48
C PRO A 363 7.16 -0.22 15.96
N ALA A 364 7.35 0.91 15.25
CA ALA A 364 6.78 2.18 15.66
C ALA A 364 5.25 2.19 15.49
N THR A 365 4.77 1.67 14.35
CA THR A 365 3.33 1.52 14.08
C THR A 365 2.69 0.54 15.08
N ALA A 366 3.38 -0.55 15.44
CA ALA A 366 2.87 -1.52 16.41
C ALA A 366 2.79 -0.94 17.83
N ASP A 367 3.79 -0.15 18.24
CA ASP A 367 3.79 0.55 19.54
C ASP A 367 2.66 1.59 19.61
N ALA A 368 2.44 2.34 18.53
CA ALA A 368 1.31 3.29 18.45
C ALA A 368 -0.05 2.59 18.58
N MET A 369 -0.23 1.42 17.96
CA MET A 369 -1.46 0.64 18.11
C MET A 369 -1.63 0.11 19.54
N LEU A 370 -0.57 -0.37 20.17
CA LEU A 370 -0.61 -0.83 21.56
C LEU A 370 -0.95 0.29 22.54
N GLN A 371 -0.44 1.51 22.31
CA GLN A 371 -0.79 2.69 23.10
C GLN A 371 -2.28 3.02 22.98
N ARG A 372 -2.83 3.07 21.75
CA ARG A 372 -4.26 3.30 21.51
C ARG A 372 -5.14 2.23 22.17
N LEU A 373 -4.73 0.97 22.07
CA LEU A 373 -5.43 -0.14 22.72
C LEU A 373 -5.42 0.01 24.26
N ALA A 374 -4.29 0.43 24.83
CA ALA A 374 -4.17 0.66 26.27
C ALA A 374 -5.05 1.84 26.73
N GLU A 375 -5.23 2.87 25.91
CA GLU A 375 -6.16 3.98 26.17
C GLU A 375 -7.61 3.53 26.15
N GLN A 376 -8.01 2.72 25.16
CA GLN A 376 -9.37 2.17 25.05
C GLN A 376 -9.75 1.23 26.19
N THR A 377 -8.77 0.52 26.78
CA THR A 377 -9.03 -0.46 27.86
C THR A 377 -9.08 0.20 29.26
N LYS A 378 -8.69 1.47 29.38
CA LYS A 378 -8.76 2.22 30.65
C LYS A 378 -10.12 2.88 30.88
N LEU A 379 -10.95 2.95 29.83
CA LEU A 379 -12.35 3.34 29.88
C LEU A 379 -13.18 2.14 30.33
#